data_AF-A0A0W0REY2-F1
#
_entry.id   AF-A0A0W0REY2-F1
#
_cell.length_a   1.000
_cell.length_b   1.000
_cell.length_c   1.000
_cell.angle_alpha   90.00
_cell.angle_beta   90.00
_cell.angle_gamma   90.00
#
_symmetry.space_group_name_H-M   'P 1'
#
loop_
_entity.id
_entity.type
_entity.pdbx_description
1 polymer ?
#
loop_
_entity_poly.entity_id
_entity_poly.type
_entity_poly.pdbx_seq_one_letter_code
_entity_poly.pdbx_strand_id
1 'polypeptide(L)'
;MPTEIERLTKLRDKQLKQYEEAQELAEKALLKAMGSPPKIEDHESAMNAFKKANGLAYQTFLKTQQINNAKSDEAFKEYDKTCEENNAKSRAAGEQAAKGEITREEYLKIKEECDKANDEAYEKAVKIKEANDNESKKAYEEYLALFQQNGDKMGKAKEHYQKHNPSSPPLTVTAKSENVNAVVSAFKEHFKDNEWYKTHEPKVEGNKTTLTFKSDEDALNFAKKLASQNQNFIMIDKETNKVLAYSKDGKLFRGDKELTDGPLRPSKEEMEKLPTLDAFQKPQTPAPTSIDDGPLLTSPQSTNPGGKIPEIPTVKQPIEESSSEELEKQKGLTSSNS
;
A
#
# COMPACT_ATOMS: atom_id res chain seq x y z
N MET A 1 14.13 -38.73 -12.45
CA MET A 1 14.02 -37.49 -11.67
C MET A 1 13.61 -36.38 -12.64
N PRO A 2 12.58 -35.57 -12.36
CA PRO A 2 12.18 -34.51 -13.29
C PRO A 2 13.24 -33.42 -13.40
N THR A 3 13.41 -32.84 -14.59
CA THR A 3 14.33 -31.72 -14.86
C THR A 3 13.89 -30.44 -14.13
N GLU A 4 14.77 -29.45 -14.03
CA GLU A 4 14.42 -28.18 -13.38
C GLU A 4 13.29 -27.46 -14.14
N ILE A 5 13.34 -27.45 -15.47
CA ILE A 5 12.27 -26.91 -16.32
C ILE A 5 10.94 -27.62 -16.04
N GLU A 6 10.91 -28.94 -15.93
CA GLU A 6 9.69 -29.71 -15.64
C GLU A 6 9.11 -29.38 -14.25
N ARG A 7 9.97 -29.18 -13.25
CA ARG A 7 9.54 -28.79 -11.90
C ARG A 7 8.96 -27.38 -11.90
N LEU A 8 9.63 -26.42 -12.54
CA LEU A 8 9.17 -25.05 -12.65
C LEU A 8 7.86 -24.95 -13.43
N THR A 9 7.73 -25.72 -14.51
CA THR A 9 6.50 -25.83 -15.33
C THR A 9 5.32 -26.29 -14.46
N LYS A 10 5.48 -27.37 -13.69
CA LYS A 10 4.43 -27.85 -12.78
C LYS A 10 4.05 -26.82 -11.72
N LEU A 11 5.03 -26.09 -11.18
CA LEU A 11 4.78 -25.03 -10.20
C LEU A 11 4.01 -23.85 -10.83
N ARG A 12 4.40 -23.42 -12.03
CA ARG A 12 3.68 -22.39 -12.79
C ARG A 12 2.23 -22.82 -13.06
N ASP A 13 1.98 -24.05 -13.50
CA ASP A 13 0.63 -24.52 -13.82
C ASP A 13 -0.27 -24.57 -12.59
N LYS A 14 0.29 -25.00 -11.45
CA LYS A 14 -0.40 -24.91 -10.17
C LYS A 14 -0.74 -23.46 -9.80
N GLN A 15 0.21 -22.55 -10.00
CA GLN A 15 0.05 -21.13 -9.71
C GLN A 15 -1.00 -20.46 -10.61
N LEU A 16 -1.01 -20.83 -11.90
CA LEU A 16 -1.97 -20.36 -12.88
C LEU A 16 -3.39 -20.79 -12.49
N LYS A 17 -3.58 -22.06 -12.11
CA LYS A 17 -4.87 -22.54 -11.63
C LYS A 17 -5.35 -21.80 -10.37
N GLN A 18 -4.44 -21.55 -9.42
CA GLN A 18 -4.76 -20.76 -8.23
C GLN A 18 -5.14 -19.31 -8.57
N TYR A 19 -4.48 -18.72 -9.56
CA TYR A 19 -4.82 -17.40 -10.07
C TYR A 19 -6.23 -17.39 -10.67
N GLU A 20 -6.57 -18.35 -11.54
CA GLU A 20 -7.89 -18.45 -12.17
C GLU A 20 -9.00 -18.55 -11.12
N GLU A 21 -8.83 -19.42 -10.12
CA GLU A 21 -9.77 -19.56 -9.00
C GLU A 21 -9.89 -18.26 -8.18
N ALA A 22 -8.78 -17.57 -7.94
CA ALA A 22 -8.78 -16.30 -7.21
C ALA A 22 -9.44 -15.16 -8.01
N GLN A 23 -9.25 -15.13 -9.33
CA GLN A 23 -9.87 -14.17 -10.22
C GLN A 23 -11.39 -14.37 -10.26
N GLU A 24 -11.87 -15.62 -10.34
CA GLU A 24 -13.30 -15.93 -10.29
C GLU A 24 -13.92 -15.48 -8.94
N LEU A 25 -13.22 -15.73 -7.84
CA LEU A 25 -13.64 -15.25 -6.51
C LEU A 25 -13.67 -13.72 -6.43
N ALA A 26 -12.68 -13.05 -7.01
CA ALA A 26 -12.62 -11.59 -7.04
C ALA A 26 -13.79 -11.00 -7.85
N GLU A 27 -14.13 -11.59 -8.99
CA GLU A 27 -15.28 -11.16 -9.79
C GLU A 27 -16.61 -11.41 -9.08
N LYS A 28 -16.77 -12.53 -8.38
CA LYS A 28 -17.95 -12.78 -7.53
C LYS A 28 -18.05 -11.78 -6.38
N ALA A 29 -16.93 -11.43 -5.75
CA ALA A 29 -16.90 -10.42 -4.68
C ALA A 29 -17.22 -9.02 -5.23
N LEU A 30 -16.71 -8.68 -6.42
CA LEU A 30 -17.02 -7.42 -7.10
C LEU A 30 -18.52 -7.26 -7.35
N LEU A 31 -19.20 -8.31 -7.81
CA LEU A 31 -20.64 -8.28 -8.04
C LEU A 31 -21.42 -7.97 -6.76
N LYS A 32 -20.97 -8.49 -5.60
CA LYS A 32 -21.56 -8.16 -4.30
C LYS A 32 -21.28 -6.71 -3.91
N ALA A 33 -20.03 -6.25 -4.08
CA ALA A 33 -19.64 -4.86 -3.82
C ALA A 33 -20.42 -3.84 -4.66
N MET A 34 -20.81 -4.22 -5.86
CA MET A 34 -21.67 -3.44 -6.76
C MET A 34 -23.17 -3.59 -6.49
N GLY A 35 -23.55 -4.33 -5.45
CA GLY A 35 -24.94 -4.48 -5.03
C GLY A 35 -25.58 -3.14 -4.62
N SER A 36 -26.91 -3.16 -4.45
CA SER A 36 -27.68 -2.02 -3.95
C SER A 36 -28.56 -2.47 -2.77
N PRO A 37 -28.40 -1.90 -1.57
CA PRO A 37 -27.39 -0.90 -1.20
C PRO A 37 -25.97 -1.52 -1.12
N PRO A 38 -24.91 -0.80 -1.55
CA PRO A 38 -23.55 -1.29 -1.45
C PRO A 38 -23.05 -1.21 0.00
N LYS A 39 -22.43 -2.31 0.47
CA LYS A 39 -21.89 -2.44 1.83
C LYS A 39 -20.38 -2.30 1.82
N ILE A 40 -19.83 -1.76 2.91
CA ILE A 40 -18.38 -1.59 3.04
C ILE A 40 -17.66 -2.93 3.13
N GLU A 41 -18.22 -3.93 3.83
CA GLU A 41 -17.59 -5.24 3.96
C GLU A 41 -17.49 -5.97 2.61
N ASP A 42 -18.49 -5.79 1.73
CA ASP A 42 -18.47 -6.35 0.38
C ASP A 42 -17.41 -5.66 -0.49
N HIS A 43 -17.22 -4.34 -0.35
CA HIS A 43 -16.17 -3.59 -1.04
C HIS A 43 -14.76 -4.02 -0.59
N GLU A 44 -14.53 -4.15 0.72
CA GLU A 44 -13.26 -4.64 1.28
C GLU A 44 -12.97 -6.08 0.86
N SER A 45 -14.01 -6.93 0.83
CA SER A 45 -13.88 -8.31 0.35
C SER A 45 -13.45 -8.37 -1.11
N ALA A 46 -14.03 -7.52 -1.98
CA ALA A 46 -13.63 -7.43 -3.38
C ALA A 46 -12.18 -6.94 -3.52
N MET A 47 -11.79 -5.91 -2.77
CA MET A 47 -10.43 -5.39 -2.77
C MET A 47 -9.41 -6.47 -2.38
N ASN A 48 -9.66 -7.19 -1.28
CA ASN A 48 -8.78 -8.26 -0.81
C ASN A 48 -8.68 -9.42 -1.80
N ALA A 49 -9.79 -9.77 -2.46
CA ALA A 49 -9.82 -10.82 -3.47
C ALA A 49 -9.01 -10.42 -4.72
N PHE A 50 -9.14 -9.19 -5.22
CA PHE A 50 -8.32 -8.69 -6.33
C PHE A 50 -6.85 -8.55 -5.96
N LYS A 51 -6.52 -8.12 -4.73
CA LYS A 51 -5.13 -8.09 -4.24
C LYS A 51 -4.51 -9.49 -4.29
N LYS A 52 -5.25 -10.50 -3.84
CA LYS A 52 -4.82 -11.90 -3.92
C LYS A 52 -4.65 -12.37 -5.37
N ALA A 53 -5.63 -12.11 -6.24
CA ALA A 53 -5.57 -12.49 -7.65
C ALA A 53 -4.35 -11.85 -8.35
N ASN A 54 -4.13 -10.55 -8.17
CA ASN A 54 -2.98 -9.82 -8.70
C ASN A 54 -1.65 -10.39 -8.20
N GLY A 55 -1.56 -10.70 -6.90
CA GLY A 55 -0.38 -11.36 -6.33
C GLY A 55 -0.09 -12.72 -6.96
N LEU A 56 -1.11 -13.54 -7.19
CA LEU A 56 -0.96 -14.85 -7.83
C LEU A 56 -0.57 -14.71 -9.32
N ALA A 57 -1.14 -13.74 -10.05
CA ALA A 57 -0.78 -13.44 -11.43
C ALA A 57 0.70 -13.04 -11.56
N TYR A 58 1.19 -12.19 -10.65
CA TYR A 58 2.60 -11.81 -10.61
C TYR A 58 3.52 -13.02 -10.36
N GLN A 59 3.14 -13.92 -9.44
CA GLN A 59 3.88 -15.15 -9.22
C GLN A 59 3.91 -16.06 -10.45
N THR A 60 2.81 -16.16 -11.21
CA THR A 60 2.77 -16.89 -12.48
C THR A 60 3.78 -16.30 -13.48
N PHE A 61 3.82 -14.97 -13.62
CA PHE A 61 4.83 -14.29 -14.44
C PHE A 61 6.27 -14.64 -14.01
N LEU A 62 6.59 -14.54 -12.71
CA LEU A 62 7.92 -14.87 -12.20
C LEU A 62 8.32 -16.31 -12.53
N LYS A 63 7.37 -17.26 -12.45
CA LYS A 63 7.64 -18.65 -12.82
C LYS A 63 7.86 -18.83 -14.32
N THR A 64 7.12 -18.12 -15.17
CA THR A 64 7.37 -18.10 -16.61
C THR A 64 8.77 -17.57 -16.93
N GLN A 65 9.19 -16.47 -16.30
CA GLN A 65 10.54 -15.93 -16.45
C GLN A 65 11.61 -16.94 -16.00
N GLN A 66 11.42 -17.60 -14.86
CA GLN A 66 12.34 -18.63 -14.36
C GLN A 66 12.48 -19.81 -15.34
N ILE A 67 11.37 -20.28 -15.91
CA ILE A 67 11.38 -21.34 -16.94
C ILE A 67 12.18 -20.91 -18.17
N ASN A 68 11.95 -19.68 -18.63
CA ASN A 68 12.60 -19.13 -19.81
C ASN A 68 14.09 -18.90 -19.60
N ASN A 69 14.51 -18.45 -18.42
CA ASN A 69 15.92 -18.39 -18.05
C ASN A 69 16.55 -19.80 -18.03
N ALA A 70 15.88 -20.78 -17.42
CA ALA A 70 16.38 -22.15 -17.36
C ALA A 70 16.54 -22.78 -18.76
N LYS A 71 15.62 -22.53 -19.69
CA LYS A 71 15.73 -22.95 -21.10
C LYS A 71 16.94 -22.30 -21.79
N SER A 72 17.17 -21.01 -21.55
CA SER A 72 18.33 -20.29 -22.09
C SER A 72 19.63 -20.87 -21.53
N ASP A 73 19.68 -21.16 -20.22
CA ASP A 73 20.85 -21.77 -19.58
C ASP A 73 21.12 -23.18 -20.14
N GLU A 74 20.09 -23.98 -20.40
CA GLU A 74 20.24 -25.29 -21.06
C GLU A 74 20.80 -25.16 -22.48
N ALA A 75 20.35 -24.15 -23.25
CA ALA A 75 20.86 -23.91 -24.59
C ALA A 75 22.35 -23.51 -24.59
N PHE A 76 22.77 -22.67 -23.64
CA PHE A 76 24.19 -22.31 -23.50
C PHE A 76 25.04 -23.48 -22.98
N LYS A 77 24.51 -24.35 -22.12
CA LYS A 77 25.20 -25.59 -21.74
C LYS A 77 25.40 -26.54 -22.92
N GLU A 78 24.44 -26.64 -23.84
CA GLU A 78 24.57 -27.44 -25.07
C GLU A 78 25.64 -26.85 -26.00
N TYR A 79 25.68 -25.52 -26.12
CA TYR A 79 26.74 -24.80 -26.82
C TYR A 79 28.12 -25.06 -26.21
N ASP A 80 28.29 -24.89 -24.89
CA ASP A 80 29.55 -25.11 -24.20
C ASP A 80 30.07 -26.53 -24.42
N LYS A 81 29.17 -27.52 -24.30
CA LYS A 81 29.50 -28.93 -24.58
C LYS A 81 29.97 -29.14 -26.04
N THR A 82 29.32 -28.47 -27.00
CA THR A 82 29.70 -28.55 -28.42
C THR A 82 31.10 -27.97 -28.63
N CYS A 83 31.39 -26.82 -28.00
CA CYS A 83 32.72 -26.22 -28.02
C CYS A 83 33.78 -27.12 -27.40
N GLU A 84 33.50 -27.74 -26.25
CA GLU A 84 34.42 -28.67 -25.60
C GLU A 84 34.79 -29.84 -26.52
N GLU A 85 33.79 -30.49 -27.12
CA GLU A 85 33.96 -31.63 -28.03
C GLU A 85 34.75 -31.23 -29.29
N ASN A 86 34.38 -30.12 -29.92
CA ASN A 86 35.02 -29.62 -31.14
C ASN A 86 36.45 -29.13 -30.89
N ASN A 87 36.70 -28.45 -29.76
CA ASN A 87 38.04 -28.02 -29.37
C ASN A 87 38.95 -29.21 -29.09
N ALA A 88 38.44 -30.27 -28.47
CA ALA A 88 39.18 -31.51 -28.26
C ALA A 88 39.50 -32.19 -29.62
N LYS A 89 38.53 -32.26 -30.54
CA LYS A 89 38.72 -32.83 -31.88
C LYS A 89 39.76 -32.05 -32.69
N SER A 90 39.68 -30.72 -32.69
CA SER A 90 40.63 -29.83 -33.36
C SER A 90 42.04 -29.96 -32.79
N ARG A 91 42.18 -30.05 -31.44
CA ARG A 91 43.47 -30.29 -30.78
C ARG A 91 44.07 -31.64 -31.17
N ALA A 92 43.28 -32.71 -31.14
CA ALA A 92 43.73 -34.05 -31.53
C ALA A 92 44.21 -34.08 -32.99
N ALA A 93 43.48 -33.45 -33.92
CA ALA A 93 43.88 -33.32 -35.31
C ALA A 93 45.21 -32.53 -35.45
N GLY A 94 45.39 -31.47 -34.65
CA GLY A 94 46.65 -30.73 -34.61
C GLY A 94 47.84 -31.59 -34.17
N GLU A 95 47.65 -32.44 -33.16
CA GLU A 95 48.66 -33.41 -32.70
C GLU A 95 48.99 -34.46 -33.77
N GLN A 96 47.99 -34.97 -34.48
CA GLN A 96 48.18 -35.92 -35.59
C GLN A 96 48.96 -35.29 -36.75
N ALA A 97 48.64 -34.04 -37.10
CA ALA A 97 49.37 -33.30 -38.14
C ALA A 97 50.83 -33.06 -37.74
N ALA A 98 51.10 -32.76 -36.47
CA ALA A 98 52.46 -32.59 -35.96
C ALA A 98 53.29 -33.89 -36.01
N LYS A 99 52.63 -35.05 -35.89
CA LYS A 99 53.26 -36.37 -36.06
C LYS A 99 53.37 -36.82 -37.52
N GLY A 100 52.81 -36.06 -38.46
CA GLY A 100 52.73 -36.43 -39.88
C GLY A 100 51.71 -37.54 -40.18
N GLU A 101 50.81 -37.85 -39.24
CA GLU A 101 49.76 -38.86 -39.41
C GLU A 101 48.63 -38.38 -40.33
N ILE A 102 48.40 -37.07 -40.37
CA ILE A 102 47.53 -36.41 -41.35
C ILE A 102 48.25 -35.22 -41.98
N THR A 103 47.80 -34.79 -43.15
CA THR A 103 48.30 -33.60 -43.82
C THR A 103 47.85 -32.33 -43.11
N ARG A 104 48.59 -31.23 -43.32
CA ARG A 104 48.19 -29.91 -42.83
C ARG A 104 46.84 -29.46 -43.40
N GLU A 105 46.54 -29.81 -44.64
CA GLU A 105 45.26 -29.49 -45.29
C GLU A 105 44.08 -30.23 -44.63
N GLU A 106 44.25 -31.50 -44.27
CA GLU A 106 43.23 -32.27 -43.54
C GLU A 106 42.99 -31.69 -42.14
N TYR A 107 44.05 -31.33 -41.42
CA TYR A 107 43.90 -30.63 -40.14
C TYR A 107 43.12 -29.32 -40.28
N LEU A 108 43.45 -28.49 -41.28
CA LEU A 108 42.75 -27.21 -41.49
C LEU A 108 41.26 -27.41 -41.78
N LYS A 109 40.89 -28.43 -42.57
CA LYS A 109 39.48 -28.78 -42.82
C LYS A 109 38.77 -29.18 -41.53
N ILE A 110 39.38 -30.06 -40.72
CA ILE A 110 38.79 -30.47 -39.43
C ILE A 110 38.59 -29.25 -38.52
N LYS A 111 39.59 -28.37 -38.44
CA LYS A 111 39.50 -27.15 -37.63
C LYS A 111 38.39 -26.22 -38.13
N GLU A 112 38.31 -25.99 -39.44
CA GLU A 112 37.28 -25.14 -40.05
C GLU A 112 35.87 -25.70 -39.80
N GLU A 113 35.68 -27.02 -39.92
CA GLU A 113 34.42 -27.68 -39.58
C GLU A 113 34.05 -27.53 -38.10
N CYS A 114 35.03 -27.67 -37.20
CA CYS A 114 34.84 -27.49 -35.76
C CYS A 114 34.46 -26.05 -35.40
N ASP A 115 35.18 -25.07 -35.98
CA ASP A 115 34.92 -23.65 -35.77
C ASP A 115 33.52 -23.28 -36.27
N LYS A 116 33.14 -23.74 -37.47
CA LYS A 116 31.80 -23.54 -38.03
C LYS A 116 30.70 -24.15 -37.16
N ALA A 117 30.89 -25.37 -36.66
CA ALA A 117 29.91 -26.02 -35.79
C ALA A 117 29.74 -25.27 -34.45
N ASN A 118 30.82 -24.67 -33.93
CA ASN A 118 30.75 -23.83 -32.74
C ASN A 118 29.94 -22.55 -33.00
N ASP A 119 30.16 -21.89 -34.14
CA ASP A 119 29.41 -20.68 -34.53
C ASP A 119 27.91 -21.00 -34.69
N GLU A 120 27.57 -22.11 -35.36
CA GLU A 120 26.18 -22.56 -35.52
C GLU A 120 25.50 -22.87 -34.17
N ALA A 121 26.22 -23.52 -33.25
CA ALA A 121 25.72 -23.82 -31.91
C ALA A 121 25.50 -22.54 -31.09
N TYR A 122 26.41 -21.56 -31.20
CA TYR A 122 26.26 -20.26 -30.55
C TYR A 122 25.04 -19.51 -31.08
N GLU A 123 24.88 -19.42 -32.41
CA GLU A 123 23.71 -18.77 -33.01
C GLU A 123 22.39 -19.41 -32.57
N LYS A 124 22.36 -20.74 -32.45
CA LYS A 124 21.19 -21.47 -31.95
C LYS A 124 20.89 -21.09 -30.50
N ALA A 125 21.89 -21.06 -29.62
CA ALA A 125 21.72 -20.68 -28.22
C ALA A 125 21.23 -19.23 -28.08
N VAL A 126 21.77 -18.30 -28.86
CA VAL A 126 21.35 -16.89 -28.89
C VAL A 126 19.89 -16.76 -29.33
N LYS A 127 19.49 -17.41 -30.44
CA LYS A 127 18.09 -17.38 -30.92
C LYS A 127 17.11 -17.91 -29.87
N ILE A 128 17.48 -18.96 -29.15
CA ILE A 128 16.65 -19.50 -28.05
C ILE A 128 16.54 -18.47 -26.91
N LYS A 129 17.65 -17.84 -26.52
CA LYS A 129 17.65 -16.80 -25.48
C LYS A 129 16.76 -15.62 -25.87
N GLU A 130 16.91 -15.11 -27.10
CA GLU A 130 16.09 -14.00 -27.60
C GLU A 130 14.60 -14.34 -27.60
N ALA A 131 14.23 -15.56 -28.01
CA ALA A 131 12.85 -16.02 -27.94
C ALA A 131 12.31 -16.06 -26.50
N ASN A 132 13.10 -16.63 -25.57
CA ASN A 132 12.77 -16.73 -24.14
C ASN A 132 12.65 -15.36 -23.45
N ASP A 133 13.53 -14.41 -23.79
CA ASP A 133 13.48 -13.03 -23.28
C ASP A 133 12.21 -12.32 -23.78
N ASN A 134 11.87 -12.50 -25.06
CA ASN A 134 10.65 -11.94 -25.65
C ASN A 134 9.39 -12.55 -25.03
N GLU A 135 9.36 -13.86 -24.78
CA GLU A 135 8.26 -14.52 -24.07
C GLU A 135 8.11 -14.00 -22.64
N SER A 136 9.22 -13.81 -21.93
CA SER A 136 9.21 -13.25 -20.56
C SER A 136 8.68 -11.82 -20.55
N LYS A 137 9.04 -11.02 -21.56
CA LYS A 137 8.49 -9.67 -21.73
C LYS A 137 6.98 -9.68 -21.98
N LYS A 138 6.50 -10.55 -22.87
CA LYS A 138 5.05 -10.71 -23.13
C LYS A 138 4.29 -11.12 -21.87
N ALA A 139 4.82 -12.08 -21.10
CA ALA A 139 4.19 -12.50 -19.84
C ALA A 139 4.11 -11.36 -18.81
N TYR A 140 5.09 -10.46 -18.79
CA TYR A 140 5.04 -9.26 -17.94
C TYR A 140 3.98 -8.26 -18.42
N GLU A 141 3.89 -8.03 -19.74
CA GLU A 141 2.88 -7.15 -20.35
C GLU A 141 1.45 -7.67 -20.08
N GLU A 142 1.23 -8.98 -20.18
CA GLU A 142 -0.03 -9.64 -19.82
C GLU A 142 -0.39 -9.42 -18.35
N TYR A 143 0.57 -9.62 -17.44
CA TYR A 143 0.38 -9.33 -16.02
C TYR A 143 0.00 -7.86 -15.77
N LEU A 144 0.69 -6.91 -16.41
CA LEU A 144 0.37 -5.48 -16.26
C LEU A 144 -1.04 -5.15 -16.74
N ALA A 145 -1.46 -5.70 -17.88
CA ALA A 145 -2.80 -5.51 -18.40
C ALA A 145 -3.87 -6.04 -17.43
N LEU A 146 -3.64 -7.23 -16.85
CA LEU A 146 -4.53 -7.81 -15.83
C LEU A 146 -4.59 -6.95 -14.57
N PHE A 147 -3.43 -6.48 -14.08
CA PHE A 147 -3.36 -5.61 -12.91
C PHE A 147 -4.13 -4.30 -13.13
N GLN A 148 -3.96 -3.67 -14.28
CA GLN A 148 -4.68 -2.45 -14.66
C GLN A 148 -6.19 -2.69 -14.77
N GLN A 149 -6.61 -3.74 -15.48
CA GLN A 149 -8.02 -4.08 -15.63
C GLN A 149 -8.70 -4.34 -14.27
N ASN A 150 -8.01 -5.04 -13.36
CA ASN A 150 -8.50 -5.28 -12.00
C ASN A 150 -8.56 -3.98 -11.18
N GLY A 151 -7.58 -3.09 -11.35
CA GLY A 151 -7.59 -1.75 -10.78
C GLY A 151 -8.79 -0.92 -11.24
N ASP A 152 -9.08 -0.91 -12.54
CA ASP A 152 -10.23 -0.19 -13.11
C ASP A 152 -11.57 -0.72 -12.60
N LYS A 153 -11.71 -2.05 -12.49
CA LYS A 153 -12.88 -2.70 -11.89
C LYS A 153 -13.09 -2.23 -10.44
N MET A 154 -12.02 -2.18 -9.65
CA MET A 154 -12.09 -1.70 -8.27
C MET A 154 -12.33 -0.19 -8.16
N GLY A 155 -11.79 0.61 -9.07
CA GLY A 155 -12.08 2.04 -9.18
C GLY A 155 -13.59 2.28 -9.36
N LYS A 156 -14.22 1.56 -10.29
CA LYS A 156 -15.68 1.63 -10.51
C LYS A 156 -16.47 1.18 -9.28
N ALA A 157 -16.06 0.13 -8.59
CA ALA A 157 -16.70 -0.32 -7.37
C ALA A 157 -16.62 0.73 -6.25
N LYS A 158 -15.48 1.43 -6.14
CA LYS A 158 -15.29 2.51 -5.18
C LYS A 158 -16.18 3.72 -5.50
N GLU A 159 -16.25 4.11 -6.77
CA GLU A 159 -17.15 5.18 -7.22
C GLU A 159 -18.62 4.83 -6.94
N HIS A 160 -19.04 3.59 -7.21
CA HIS A 160 -20.39 3.10 -6.90
C HIS A 160 -20.68 3.18 -5.40
N TYR A 161 -19.76 2.68 -4.55
CA TYR A 161 -19.89 2.77 -3.10
C TYR A 161 -20.03 4.22 -2.63
N GLN A 162 -19.18 5.13 -3.11
CA GLN A 162 -19.20 6.55 -2.74
C GLN A 162 -20.47 7.28 -3.20
N LYS A 163 -21.00 6.93 -4.38
CA LYS A 163 -22.25 7.50 -4.89
C LYS A 163 -23.45 7.15 -4.02
N HIS A 164 -23.49 5.92 -3.50
CA HIS A 164 -24.59 5.41 -2.68
C HIS A 164 -24.40 5.63 -1.18
N ASN A 165 -23.15 5.85 -0.74
CA ASN A 165 -22.78 6.24 0.61
C ASN A 165 -22.00 7.57 0.55
N PRO A 166 -22.66 8.68 0.16
CA PRO A 166 -21.99 9.96 0.08
C PRO A 166 -21.44 10.29 1.47
N SER A 167 -20.13 10.53 1.57
CA SER A 167 -19.55 11.11 2.77
C SER A 167 -20.27 12.43 3.04
N SER A 168 -20.64 12.66 4.30
CA SER A 168 -21.19 13.95 4.73
C SER A 168 -20.24 15.07 4.24
N PRO A 169 -20.77 16.18 3.68
CA PRO A 169 -19.93 17.23 3.12
C PRO A 169 -18.92 17.71 4.18
N PRO A 170 -17.70 18.09 3.76
CA PRO A 170 -16.67 18.58 4.65
C PRO A 170 -17.20 19.60 5.65
N LEU A 171 -16.89 19.42 6.92
CA LEU A 171 -17.34 20.30 7.98
C LEU A 171 -16.28 21.36 8.22
N THR A 172 -16.62 22.63 7.97
CA THR A 172 -15.76 23.75 8.37
C THR A 172 -16.30 24.40 9.64
N VAL A 173 -15.44 24.48 10.66
CA VAL A 173 -15.76 25.10 11.94
C VAL A 173 -14.79 26.22 12.26
N THR A 174 -15.23 27.14 13.10
CA THR A 174 -14.36 28.06 13.82
C THR A 174 -14.14 27.52 15.23
N ALA A 175 -12.90 27.18 15.58
CA ALA A 175 -12.50 26.86 16.93
C ALA A 175 -12.02 28.12 17.66
N LYS A 176 -12.68 28.50 18.76
CA LYS A 176 -12.28 29.58 19.66
C LYS A 176 -11.61 29.00 20.90
N SER A 177 -10.37 29.38 21.19
CA SER A 177 -9.63 28.93 22.38
C SER A 177 -8.68 30.03 22.87
N GLU A 178 -8.44 30.08 24.17
CA GLU A 178 -7.40 30.94 24.75
C GLU A 178 -5.99 30.52 24.31
N ASN A 179 -5.79 29.23 24.00
CA ASN A 179 -4.55 28.69 23.44
C ASN A 179 -4.80 28.15 22.02
N VAL A 180 -5.11 29.06 21.09
CA VAL A 180 -5.40 28.71 19.68
C VAL A 180 -4.25 27.95 19.02
N ASN A 181 -2.99 28.21 19.40
CA ASN A 181 -1.82 27.53 18.85
C ASN A 181 -1.81 26.04 19.20
N ALA A 182 -2.22 25.67 20.42
CA ALA A 182 -2.35 24.26 20.80
C ALA A 182 -3.41 23.54 19.95
N VAL A 183 -4.54 24.20 19.67
CA VAL A 183 -5.60 23.67 18.79
C VAL A 183 -5.08 23.43 17.37
N VAL A 184 -4.35 24.41 16.81
CA VAL A 184 -3.76 24.30 15.48
C VAL A 184 -2.73 23.18 15.43
N SER A 185 -1.83 23.08 16.41
CA SER A 185 -0.83 22.01 16.49
C SER A 185 -1.47 20.63 16.60
N ALA A 186 -2.52 20.49 17.42
CA ALA A 186 -3.28 19.24 17.52
C ALA A 186 -3.93 18.87 16.19
N PHE A 187 -4.44 19.85 15.44
CA PHE A 187 -5.05 19.63 14.13
C PHE A 187 -4.00 19.19 13.11
N LYS A 188 -2.82 19.82 13.09
CA LYS A 188 -1.71 19.39 12.23
C LYS A 188 -1.29 17.95 12.53
N GLU A 189 -1.19 17.59 13.80
CA GLU A 189 -0.84 16.24 14.22
C GLU A 189 -1.91 15.21 13.83
N HIS A 190 -3.20 15.58 13.93
CA HIS A 190 -4.33 14.72 13.54
C HIS A 190 -4.33 14.38 12.05
N PHE A 191 -3.81 15.26 11.20
CA PHE A 191 -3.75 15.09 9.74
C PHE A 191 -2.32 14.90 9.19
N LYS A 192 -1.32 14.59 10.03
CA LYS A 192 0.09 14.54 9.60
C LYS A 192 0.35 13.57 8.44
N ASP A 193 -0.37 12.45 8.41
CA ASP A 193 -0.26 11.42 7.38
C ASP A 193 -1.27 11.63 6.24
N ASN A 194 -1.92 12.80 6.18
CA ASN A 194 -3.02 13.07 5.28
C ASN A 194 -2.83 14.33 4.42
N GLU A 195 -2.89 14.17 3.10
CA GLU A 195 -2.77 15.29 2.17
C GLU A 195 -3.93 16.31 2.26
N TRP A 196 -5.04 15.97 2.91
CA TRP A 196 -6.18 16.87 3.15
C TRP A 196 -5.77 18.20 3.79
N TYR A 197 -4.79 18.15 4.70
CA TYR A 197 -4.28 19.33 5.38
C TYR A 197 -3.54 20.29 4.42
N LYS A 198 -2.87 19.78 3.38
CA LYS A 198 -2.09 20.62 2.44
C LYS A 198 -2.94 21.62 1.67
N THR A 199 -4.23 21.30 1.48
CA THR A 199 -5.19 22.18 0.78
C THR A 199 -6.14 22.92 1.74
N HIS A 200 -6.16 22.55 3.02
CA HIS A 200 -7.06 23.09 4.04
C HIS A 200 -6.30 23.52 5.31
N GLU A 201 -5.24 24.32 5.13
CA GLU A 201 -4.46 24.80 6.28
C GLU A 201 -5.30 25.68 7.22
N PRO A 202 -5.19 25.49 8.55
CA PRO A 202 -5.85 26.32 9.54
C PRO A 202 -5.47 27.79 9.39
N LYS A 203 -6.49 28.64 9.30
CA LYS A 203 -6.31 30.10 9.35
C LYS A 203 -6.51 30.57 10.78
N VAL A 204 -5.58 31.36 11.30
CA VAL A 204 -5.62 31.88 12.68
C VAL A 204 -5.96 33.37 12.66
N GLU A 205 -6.98 33.75 13.42
CA GLU A 205 -7.45 35.13 13.57
C GLU A 205 -7.67 35.41 15.07
N GLY A 206 -6.66 35.96 15.73
CA GLY A 206 -6.69 36.22 17.18
C GLY A 206 -6.82 34.93 17.99
N ASN A 207 -7.89 34.80 18.79
CA ASN A 207 -8.19 33.61 19.59
C ASN A 207 -9.08 32.59 18.85
N LYS A 208 -9.23 32.73 17.53
CA LYS A 208 -10.04 31.86 16.68
C LYS A 208 -9.18 31.22 15.61
N THR A 209 -9.52 30.01 15.22
CA THR A 209 -8.96 29.35 14.03
C THR A 209 -10.05 28.65 13.22
N THR A 210 -9.96 28.72 11.89
CA THR A 210 -10.84 27.97 10.99
C THR A 210 -10.24 26.60 10.71
N LEU A 211 -10.98 25.53 10.98
CA LEU A 211 -10.59 24.14 10.76
C LEU A 211 -11.58 23.47 9.80
N THR A 212 -11.09 22.73 8.81
CA THR A 212 -11.93 22.01 7.84
C THR A 212 -11.67 20.51 7.93
N PHE A 213 -12.70 19.76 8.30
CA PHE A 213 -12.69 18.31 8.49
C PHE A 213 -13.32 17.59 7.31
N LYS A 214 -12.93 16.33 7.10
CA LYS A 214 -13.46 15.49 6.03
C LYS A 214 -14.92 15.07 6.24
N SER A 215 -15.31 14.94 7.50
CA SER A 215 -16.64 14.52 7.92
C SER A 215 -16.97 15.04 9.32
N ASP A 216 -18.24 14.94 9.71
CA ASP A 216 -18.69 15.23 11.07
C ASP A 216 -18.07 14.32 12.14
N GLU A 217 -17.82 13.06 11.79
CA GLU A 217 -17.22 12.07 12.68
C GLU A 217 -15.74 12.37 12.94
N ASP A 218 -15.01 12.76 11.90
CA ASP A 218 -13.61 13.16 12.01
C ASP A 218 -13.46 14.43 12.89
N ALA A 219 -14.37 15.39 12.69
CA ALA A 219 -14.44 16.59 13.53
C ALA A 219 -14.76 16.28 15.00
N LEU A 220 -15.68 15.34 15.26
CA LEU A 220 -15.99 14.88 16.61
C LEU A 220 -14.79 14.20 17.27
N ASN A 221 -14.11 13.29 16.57
CA ASN A 221 -12.97 12.56 17.09
C ASN A 221 -11.82 13.49 17.45
N PHE A 222 -11.54 14.47 16.59
CA PHE A 222 -10.61 15.55 16.90
C PHE A 222 -11.03 16.32 18.16
N ALA A 223 -12.29 16.74 18.26
CA ALA A 223 -12.81 17.50 19.40
C ALA A 223 -12.70 16.71 20.72
N LYS A 224 -13.03 15.43 20.71
CA LYS A 224 -12.90 14.54 21.88
C LYS A 224 -11.46 14.41 22.33
N LYS A 225 -10.53 14.20 21.40
CA LYS A 225 -9.09 14.10 21.69
C LYS A 225 -8.54 15.41 22.26
N LEU A 226 -8.99 16.55 21.73
CA LEU A 226 -8.58 17.85 22.22
C LEU A 226 -9.15 18.13 23.62
N ALA A 227 -10.40 17.73 23.87
CA ALA A 227 -11.04 17.88 25.17
C ALA A 227 -10.35 17.02 26.23
N SER A 228 -10.03 15.75 25.92
CA SER A 228 -9.35 14.85 26.87
C SER A 228 -7.93 15.29 27.23
N GLN A 229 -7.33 16.17 26.43
CA GLN A 229 -6.06 16.85 26.73
C GLN A 229 -6.24 18.09 27.63
N ASN A 230 -7.42 18.25 28.27
CA ASN A 230 -7.81 19.39 29.10
C ASN A 230 -7.64 20.75 28.40
N GLN A 231 -7.79 20.80 27.08
CA GLN A 231 -7.78 22.04 26.33
C GLN A 231 -9.19 22.65 26.33
N ASN A 232 -9.31 23.88 26.80
CA ASN A 232 -10.57 24.62 26.74
C ASN A 232 -10.76 25.24 25.35
N PHE A 233 -11.84 24.86 24.66
CA PHE A 233 -12.19 25.41 23.35
C PHE A 233 -13.70 25.39 23.13
N ILE A 234 -14.15 26.15 22.13
CA ILE A 234 -15.51 26.16 21.60
C ILE A 234 -15.44 25.92 20.10
N MET A 235 -16.15 24.92 19.59
CA MET A 235 -16.32 24.69 18.16
C MET A 235 -17.63 25.31 17.69
N ILE A 236 -17.53 26.14 16.66
CA ILE A 236 -18.61 26.95 16.13
C ILE A 236 -18.79 26.59 14.66
N ASP A 237 -20.02 26.34 14.23
CA ASP A 237 -20.32 26.15 12.82
C ASP A 237 -20.05 27.45 12.04
N LYS A 238 -19.28 27.37 10.95
CA LYS A 238 -18.86 28.56 10.21
C LYS A 238 -20.01 29.26 9.50
N GLU A 239 -21.01 28.52 9.02
CA GLU A 239 -22.11 29.07 8.22
C GLU A 239 -23.17 29.73 9.12
N THR A 240 -23.49 29.10 10.25
CA THR A 240 -24.58 29.53 11.13
C THR A 240 -24.11 30.30 12.37
N ASN A 241 -22.81 30.34 12.65
CA ASN A 241 -22.21 30.92 13.85
C ASN A 241 -22.75 30.32 15.17
N LYS A 242 -23.28 29.09 15.10
CA LYS A 242 -23.85 28.36 16.24
C LYS A 242 -22.81 27.48 16.92
N VAL A 243 -22.90 27.39 18.24
CA VAL A 243 -21.98 26.57 19.04
C VAL A 243 -22.33 25.09 18.88
N LEU A 244 -21.48 24.34 18.17
CA LEU A 244 -21.65 22.91 17.91
C LEU A 244 -21.25 22.07 19.12
N ALA A 245 -20.14 22.44 19.76
CA ALA A 245 -19.63 21.81 20.95
C ALA A 245 -18.66 22.73 21.71
N TYR A 246 -18.45 22.48 22.99
CA TYR A 246 -17.42 23.13 23.80
C TYR A 246 -16.79 22.13 24.76
N SER A 247 -15.52 22.34 25.09
CA SER A 247 -14.83 21.54 26.10
C SER A 247 -14.94 22.18 27.48
N LYS A 248 -15.21 21.33 28.48
CA LYS A 248 -15.22 21.64 29.91
C LYS A 248 -14.77 20.39 30.68
N ASP A 249 -13.87 20.56 31.64
CA ASP A 249 -13.42 19.51 32.56
C ASP A 249 -12.98 18.19 31.87
N GLY A 250 -12.21 18.31 30.79
CA GLY A 250 -11.71 17.15 30.03
C GLY A 250 -12.74 16.49 29.11
N LYS A 251 -13.97 17.01 29.07
CA LYS A 251 -15.12 16.44 28.36
C LYS A 251 -15.64 17.40 27.30
N LEU A 252 -16.42 16.85 26.37
CA LEU A 252 -17.03 17.59 25.26
C LEU A 252 -18.54 17.69 25.49
N PHE A 253 -19.11 18.89 25.37
CA PHE A 253 -20.54 19.15 25.62
C PHE A 253 -21.19 19.91 24.46
N ARG A 254 -22.51 19.76 24.33
CA ARG A 254 -23.40 20.61 23.51
C ARG A 254 -24.62 20.94 24.35
N GLY A 255 -24.79 22.22 24.68
CA GLY A 255 -25.71 22.64 25.72
C GLY A 255 -25.35 21.96 27.05
N ASP A 256 -26.33 21.29 27.67
CA ASP A 256 -26.17 20.56 28.93
C ASP A 256 -25.81 19.07 28.75
N LYS A 257 -25.70 18.59 27.50
CA LYS A 257 -25.46 17.18 27.20
C LYS A 257 -23.99 16.91 26.85
N GLU A 258 -23.40 15.91 27.48
CA GLU A 258 -22.07 15.38 27.11
C GLU A 258 -22.14 14.66 25.75
N LEU A 259 -21.18 14.95 24.87
CA LEU A 259 -21.06 14.36 23.53
C LEU A 259 -20.10 13.17 23.56
N THR A 260 -20.65 11.98 23.78
CA THR A 260 -19.92 10.71 23.78
C THR A 260 -19.96 10.00 22.42
N ASP A 261 -20.95 10.27 21.57
CA ASP A 261 -21.26 9.57 20.33
C ASP A 261 -22.11 10.45 19.37
N GLY A 262 -22.22 10.02 18.10
CA GLY A 262 -22.99 10.71 17.07
C GLY A 262 -22.25 11.88 16.37
N PRO A 263 -22.85 12.51 15.35
CA PRO A 263 -22.19 13.54 14.56
C PRO A 263 -21.95 14.87 15.33
N LEU A 264 -20.88 15.57 14.98
CA LEU A 264 -20.58 16.90 15.54
C LEU A 264 -21.63 17.94 15.13
N ARG A 265 -22.20 17.88 13.92
CA ARG A 265 -23.43 18.62 13.59
C ARG A 265 -24.67 17.80 14.00
N PRO A 266 -25.57 18.38 14.81
CA PRO A 266 -26.86 17.76 15.11
C PRO A 266 -27.82 17.78 13.91
N SER A 267 -29.02 17.23 14.08
CA SER A 267 -30.09 17.35 13.08
C SER A 267 -30.47 18.81 12.81
N LYS A 268 -31.10 19.13 11.67
CA LYS A 268 -31.50 20.51 11.34
C LYS A 268 -32.37 21.15 12.43
N GLU A 269 -33.32 20.41 12.97
CA GLU A 269 -34.25 20.86 14.02
C GLU A 269 -33.53 21.16 15.34
N GLU A 270 -32.51 20.39 15.68
CA GLU A 270 -31.67 20.62 16.85
C GLU A 270 -30.68 21.77 16.62
N MET A 271 -30.17 21.90 15.40
CA MET A 271 -29.26 22.97 15.00
C MET A 271 -29.92 24.35 15.19
N GLU A 272 -31.19 24.51 14.83
CA GLU A 272 -31.94 25.76 15.05
C GLU A 272 -32.03 26.17 16.52
N LYS A 273 -32.04 25.21 17.45
CA LYS A 273 -32.12 25.44 18.90
C LYS A 273 -30.77 25.79 19.54
N LEU A 274 -29.66 25.58 18.85
CA LEU A 274 -28.33 25.88 19.39
C LEU A 274 -28.07 27.40 19.49
N PRO A 275 -27.43 27.86 20.58
CA PRO A 275 -27.08 29.26 20.75
C PRO A 275 -26.00 29.68 19.74
N THR A 276 -26.06 30.93 19.31
CA THR A 276 -24.94 31.57 18.60
C THR A 276 -23.81 31.86 19.57
N LEU A 277 -22.59 32.07 19.05
CA LEU A 277 -21.45 32.42 19.91
C LEU A 277 -21.73 33.61 20.83
N ASP A 278 -22.46 34.63 20.36
CA ASP A 278 -22.75 35.85 21.12
C ASP A 278 -23.79 35.62 22.22
N ALA A 279 -24.72 34.69 22.01
CA ALA A 279 -25.73 34.30 22.99
C ALA A 279 -25.24 33.19 23.95
N PHE A 280 -24.05 32.63 23.70
CA PHE A 280 -23.52 31.52 24.48
C PHE A 280 -22.87 32.01 25.78
N GLN A 281 -23.57 31.82 26.90
CA GLN A 281 -22.97 31.94 28.23
C GLN A 281 -22.41 30.57 28.64
N LYS A 282 -21.08 30.48 28.84
CA LYS A 282 -20.48 29.29 29.46
C LYS A 282 -21.11 29.09 30.85
N PRO A 283 -21.57 27.89 31.22
CA PRO A 283 -21.99 27.62 32.59
C PRO A 283 -20.79 27.83 33.53
N GLN A 284 -20.79 28.95 34.27
CA GLN A 284 -19.75 29.25 35.26
C GLN A 284 -19.88 28.28 36.43
N THR A 285 -18.77 27.67 36.83
CA THR A 285 -18.65 26.91 38.09
C THR A 285 -17.42 27.47 38.81
N PRO A 286 -17.46 27.69 40.14
CA PRO A 286 -16.58 28.62 40.85
C PRO A 286 -15.11 28.18 40.86
N ALA A 287 -14.22 29.14 41.01
CA ALA A 287 -12.76 28.95 41.02
C ALA A 287 -12.32 27.93 42.09
N PRO A 288 -11.45 26.96 41.74
CA PRO A 288 -10.72 26.19 42.74
C PRO A 288 -9.62 27.06 43.36
N THR A 289 -9.56 27.03 44.68
CA THR A 289 -8.55 27.66 45.54
C THR A 289 -7.14 27.17 45.23
N SER A 290 -6.21 28.13 45.25
CA SER A 290 -4.77 28.02 45.05
C SER A 290 -4.08 27.12 46.09
N ILE A 291 -3.19 26.23 45.62
CA ILE A 291 -1.97 25.74 46.31
C ILE A 291 -0.97 25.49 45.16
N ASP A 292 -0.05 26.40 44.86
CA ASP A 292 1.24 26.71 45.48
C ASP A 292 2.34 25.63 45.32
N ASP A 293 3.36 26.05 44.55
CA ASP A 293 4.77 25.69 44.44
C ASP A 293 5.31 24.24 44.27
N GLY A 294 6.04 24.04 43.16
CA GLY A 294 7.16 23.08 43.06
C GLY A 294 7.59 22.69 41.63
N PRO A 295 8.90 22.62 41.28
CA PRO A 295 9.40 23.11 39.98
C PRO A 295 9.77 22.06 38.91
N LEU A 296 10.08 22.64 37.74
CA LEU A 296 10.45 22.14 36.41
C LEU A 296 11.68 21.21 36.26
N LEU A 297 11.62 20.44 35.16
CA LEU A 297 12.69 20.07 34.21
C LEU A 297 13.80 19.12 34.68
N THR A 298 14.01 18.02 33.93
CA THR A 298 15.13 17.89 32.96
C THR A 298 14.96 16.62 32.10
N SER A 299 15.17 16.75 30.80
CA SER A 299 15.63 15.66 29.92
C SER A 299 17.11 15.90 29.59
N PRO A 300 17.88 14.86 29.24
CA PRO A 300 18.67 14.97 28.02
C PRO A 300 18.75 13.69 27.17
N GLN A 301 19.01 13.95 25.88
CA GLN A 301 19.20 13.06 24.74
C GLN A 301 20.38 12.07 24.89
N SER A 302 20.37 10.97 24.11
CA SER A 302 21.59 10.41 23.54
C SER A 302 21.36 9.59 22.25
N THR A 303 21.85 10.14 21.14
CA THR A 303 22.68 9.53 20.06
C THR A 303 22.33 8.17 19.42
N ASN A 304 22.02 8.23 18.11
CA ASN A 304 22.38 7.24 17.08
C ASN A 304 23.91 7.11 16.91
N PRO A 305 24.43 5.92 16.54
CA PRO A 305 24.86 5.65 15.14
C PRO A 305 24.48 4.21 14.71
N GLY A 306 24.18 3.84 13.46
CA GLY A 306 24.83 4.12 12.18
C GLY A 306 25.14 2.76 11.50
N GLY A 307 24.70 2.54 10.27
CA GLY A 307 25.10 1.35 9.46
C GLY A 307 24.15 1.00 8.31
N LYS A 308 24.42 1.53 7.11
CA LYS A 308 23.65 1.32 5.86
C LYS A 308 24.00 0.00 5.16
N ILE A 309 23.01 -0.62 4.53
CA ILE A 309 23.11 -1.71 3.53
C ILE A 309 22.45 -1.20 2.21
N PRO A 310 22.94 -1.57 1.01
CA PRO A 310 22.55 -0.94 -0.26
C PRO A 310 21.11 -1.20 -0.71
N GLU A 311 20.47 -0.16 -1.25
CA GLU A 311 19.08 -0.12 -1.73
C GLU A 311 18.86 -0.85 -3.07
N ILE A 312 17.72 -1.52 -3.13
CA ILE A 312 17.09 -2.09 -4.33
C ILE A 312 16.62 -0.94 -5.24
N PRO A 313 16.76 -1.03 -6.58
CA PRO A 313 16.16 -0.04 -7.49
C PRO A 313 14.64 0.01 -7.30
N THR A 314 14.16 1.08 -6.65
CA THR A 314 12.74 1.34 -6.44
C THR A 314 12.09 1.74 -7.76
N VAL A 315 11.55 0.76 -8.48
CA VAL A 315 10.44 1.06 -9.39
C VAL A 315 9.24 1.36 -8.49
N LYS A 316 8.75 2.61 -8.53
CA LYS A 316 7.59 3.08 -7.76
C LYS A 316 6.36 2.22 -8.05
N GLN A 317 6.11 1.23 -7.19
CA GLN A 317 4.78 0.71 -6.93
C GLN A 317 4.35 1.17 -5.53
N PRO A 318 3.08 1.58 -5.33
CA PRO A 318 2.58 2.03 -4.04
C PRO A 318 2.39 0.80 -3.14
N ILE A 319 3.20 0.68 -2.09
CA ILE A 319 2.98 -0.28 -1.00
C ILE A 319 2.48 0.53 0.20
N GLU A 320 1.19 0.42 0.46
CA GLU A 320 0.67 0.48 1.83
C GLU A 320 1.11 -0.82 2.52
N GLU A 321 2.03 -0.68 3.49
CA GLU A 321 2.30 -1.70 4.52
C GLU A 321 1.02 -1.85 5.37
N SER A 322 0.27 -2.95 5.24
CA SER A 322 0.41 -4.19 6.00
C SER A 322 0.03 -4.07 7.49
N SER A 323 -1.27 -4.15 7.80
CA SER A 323 -1.83 -4.36 9.14
C SER A 323 -1.73 -5.81 9.62
N SER A 324 -0.58 -6.47 9.42
CA SER A 324 -0.37 -7.85 9.91
C SER A 324 -0.11 -7.94 11.41
N GLU A 325 0.12 -6.82 12.12
CA GLU A 325 0.37 -6.85 13.57
C GLU A 325 -0.89 -6.80 14.45
N GLU A 326 -2.09 -6.62 13.88
CA GLU A 326 -3.32 -6.53 14.67
C GLU A 326 -4.22 -7.78 14.58
N LEU A 327 -3.83 -8.80 13.81
CA LEU A 327 -4.57 -10.06 13.74
C LEU A 327 -4.18 -11.08 14.83
N GLU A 328 -3.05 -10.91 15.53
CA GLU A 328 -2.67 -11.78 16.65
C GLU A 328 -3.21 -11.34 18.02
N LYS A 329 -3.71 -10.09 18.17
CA LYS A 329 -4.32 -9.64 19.45
C LYS A 329 -5.82 -9.88 19.58
N GLN A 330 -6.52 -10.32 18.52
CA GLN A 330 -7.96 -10.61 18.59
C GLN A 330 -8.35 -12.11 18.63
N LYS A 331 -7.39 -13.04 18.62
CA LYS A 331 -7.67 -14.47 18.94
C LYS A 331 -7.47 -14.84 20.42
N GLY A 332 -7.14 -13.88 21.29
CA GLY A 332 -6.77 -14.13 22.69
C GLY A 332 -7.80 -13.80 23.78
N LEU A 333 -8.98 -13.23 23.47
CA LEU A 333 -9.93 -12.80 24.51
C LEU A 333 -11.40 -13.13 24.21
N THR A 334 -11.70 -14.38 23.86
CA THR A 334 -13.00 -15.00 24.18
C THR A 334 -12.81 -16.41 24.72
N SER A 335 -12.19 -16.53 25.89
CA SER A 335 -12.39 -17.65 26.81
C SER A 335 -11.94 -17.24 28.21
N SER A 336 -12.88 -16.80 29.04
CA SER A 336 -12.73 -16.86 30.49
C SER A 336 -13.97 -17.54 31.10
N ASN A 337 -13.69 -18.51 31.96
CA ASN A 337 -14.51 -19.07 33.03
C ASN A 337 -15.79 -19.85 32.68
N SER A 338 -15.69 -21.19 32.73
CA SER A 338 -16.39 -22.04 33.71
C SER A 338 -15.58 -23.31 33.94
#